data_AF-A0A654IK88-F1
#
_entry.id   AF-A0A654IK88-F1
#
_cell.length_a   1.000
_cell.length_b   1.000
_cell.length_c   1.000
_cell.angle_alpha   90.00
_cell.angle_beta   90.00
_cell.angle_gamma   90.00
#
_symmetry.space_group_name_H-M   'P 1'
#
loop_
_entity.id
_entity.type
_entity.pdbx_description
1 polymer ?
#
loop_
_entity_poly.entity_id
_entity_poly.type
_entity_poly.pdbx_seq_one_letter_code
_entity_poly.pdbx_strand_id
1 'polypeptide(L)'
;MIHEKTKEEWEKMVWDDPVKKSGKKEIADIVDVIQMGYYDDEGNNYLKPYKKYIHYIQAFEMPKNVSRISALLPREVNSLSKVFSHNLNTNIDGIEKWDVSRVCQMSFLFEGAKNFNHDISNWNVKILRDANSMFADASKFNQNLGKWNPYNLAYARKMFARAKEFNQDLSSWKTSHVYNMEQMFDGAEKFNSNLDKWDTSRVESMKSMFKKAKSFNGNVTTWDVSNVTTMDSMFKDTTSFNQDLSKWKVKDNVSHKEFAKGSKIENQMDKLPKFKNPETPARSVKPSKPATAAMPSTPTPSKPAPAKPVMK
;
A
#
# COMPACT_ATOMS: atom_id res chain seq x y z
N MET A 1 36.26 -31.39 14.33
CA MET A 1 35.46 -32.49 13.77
C MET A 1 34.32 -31.89 12.99
N ILE A 2 34.23 -32.15 11.68
CA ILE A 2 33.02 -31.84 10.92
C ILE A 2 32.04 -32.96 11.31
N HIS A 3 30.98 -32.61 12.04
CA HIS A 3 29.92 -33.57 12.34
C HIS A 3 29.05 -33.65 11.08
N GLU A 4 29.12 -34.78 10.37
CA GLU A 4 28.27 -35.02 9.21
C GLU A 4 26.81 -35.19 9.68
N LYS A 5 25.90 -34.51 8.99
CA LYS A 5 24.47 -34.58 9.29
C LYS A 5 23.88 -35.92 8.86
N THR A 6 22.95 -36.47 9.64
CA THR A 6 22.20 -37.68 9.26
C THR A 6 21.21 -37.39 8.12
N LYS A 7 20.71 -38.44 7.46
CA LYS A 7 19.70 -38.31 6.40
C LYS A 7 18.44 -37.60 6.89
N GLU A 8 17.97 -37.93 8.09
CA GLU A 8 16.81 -37.31 8.72
C GLU A 8 17.05 -35.82 9.00
N GLU A 9 18.28 -35.44 9.38
CA GLU A 9 18.66 -34.04 9.55
C GLU A 9 18.69 -33.27 8.22
N TRP A 10 19.12 -33.91 7.14
CA TRP A 10 19.07 -33.33 5.78
C TRP A 10 17.63 -33.15 5.27
N GLU A 11 16.78 -34.16 5.42
CA GLU A 11 15.38 -34.11 4.97
C GLU A 11 14.55 -33.04 5.70
N LYS A 12 14.88 -32.75 6.97
CA LYS A 12 14.24 -31.66 7.72
C LYS A 12 14.54 -30.28 7.14
N MET A 13 15.66 -30.11 6.46
CA MET A 13 16.11 -28.84 5.86
C MET A 13 15.56 -28.60 4.45
N VAL A 14 14.88 -29.58 3.86
CA VAL A 14 14.08 -29.43 2.64
C VAL A 14 12.70 -28.92 3.04
N TRP A 15 12.29 -27.80 2.44
CA TRP A 15 11.03 -27.12 2.74
C TRP A 15 10.17 -27.00 1.48
N ASP A 16 9.25 -27.94 1.27
CA ASP A 16 8.55 -28.13 -0.01
C ASP A 16 7.01 -28.17 0.09
N ASP A 17 6.42 -28.50 1.24
CA ASP A 17 4.97 -28.39 1.47
C ASP A 17 4.67 -28.28 2.99
N PRO A 18 4.27 -27.09 3.50
CA PRO A 18 3.98 -26.88 4.91
C PRO A 18 2.86 -27.78 5.46
N VAL A 19 1.96 -28.28 4.61
CA VAL A 19 0.82 -29.12 5.01
C VAL A 19 1.25 -30.56 5.28
N LYS A 20 2.36 -31.01 4.67
CA LYS A 20 2.86 -32.38 4.81
C LYS A 20 3.81 -32.58 5.99
N LYS A 21 4.29 -31.51 6.64
CA LYS A 21 5.17 -31.60 7.83
C LYS A 21 4.34 -31.86 9.10
N SER A 22 4.73 -32.87 9.88
CA SER A 22 4.00 -33.32 11.07
C SER A 22 4.24 -32.45 12.31
N GLY A 23 3.26 -31.61 12.66
CA GLY A 23 3.17 -30.97 13.98
C GLY A 23 4.03 -29.71 14.18
N LYS A 24 3.50 -28.75 14.94
CA LYS A 24 4.10 -27.42 15.13
C LYS A 24 5.50 -27.44 15.78
N LYS A 25 5.80 -28.45 16.62
CA LYS A 25 7.09 -28.56 17.31
C LYS A 25 8.22 -28.86 16.33
N GLU A 26 8.01 -29.80 15.40
CA GLU A 26 9.00 -30.15 14.38
C GLU A 26 9.32 -28.98 13.44
N ILE A 27 8.29 -28.21 13.06
CA ILE A 27 8.44 -27.01 12.24
C ILE A 27 9.27 -25.93 12.97
N ALA A 28 9.10 -25.80 14.29
CA ALA A 28 9.85 -24.85 15.10
C ALA A 28 11.36 -25.19 15.21
N ASP A 29 11.75 -26.44 14.98
CA ASP A 29 13.15 -26.85 15.04
C ASP A 29 13.93 -26.52 13.74
N ILE A 30 13.24 -26.08 12.69
CA ILE A 30 13.87 -25.74 11.40
C ILE A 30 14.47 -24.32 11.47
N VAL A 31 15.80 -24.28 11.46
CA VAL A 31 16.59 -23.04 11.55
C VAL A 31 17.31 -22.71 10.23
N ASP A 32 17.60 -23.72 9.40
CA ASP A 32 18.32 -23.58 8.13
C ASP A 32 17.59 -24.32 7.00
N VAL A 33 17.35 -23.63 5.89
CA VAL A 33 16.69 -24.17 4.69
C VAL A 33 17.69 -24.23 3.54
N ILE A 34 17.95 -25.43 3.03
CA ILE A 34 18.90 -25.68 1.93
C ILE A 34 18.20 -25.89 0.58
N GLN A 35 16.90 -26.20 0.63
CA GLN A 35 16.06 -26.34 -0.54
C GLN A 35 14.67 -25.82 -0.21
N MET A 36 14.15 -24.96 -1.09
CA MET A 36 12.81 -24.38 -0.97
C MET A 36 11.93 -24.84 -2.12
N GLY A 37 10.69 -25.19 -1.80
CA GLY A 37 9.66 -25.48 -2.78
C GLY A 37 8.92 -24.22 -3.19
N TYR A 38 8.14 -24.39 -4.25
CA TYR A 38 7.22 -23.40 -4.78
C TYR A 38 6.07 -24.11 -5.49
N TYR A 39 4.99 -23.39 -5.74
CA TYR A 39 3.79 -23.92 -6.39
C TYR A 39 3.22 -22.90 -7.38
N ASP A 40 2.46 -23.39 -8.37
CA ASP A 40 1.65 -22.53 -9.23
C ASP A 40 0.46 -22.03 -8.42
N ASP A 41 0.42 -20.73 -8.19
CA ASP A 41 -0.74 -20.03 -7.66
C ASP A 41 -1.53 -19.50 -8.86
N GLU A 42 -2.72 -20.07 -9.07
CA GLU A 42 -3.70 -19.67 -10.09
C GLU A 42 -4.22 -18.21 -9.93
N GLY A 43 -3.50 -17.38 -9.19
CA GLY A 43 -3.79 -15.98 -8.89
C GLY A 43 -4.89 -15.80 -7.87
N ASN A 44 -5.24 -16.84 -7.11
CA ASN A 44 -6.35 -16.78 -6.16
C ASN A 44 -5.98 -16.02 -4.89
N ASN A 45 -4.69 -15.90 -4.57
CA ASN A 45 -4.26 -15.27 -3.32
C ASN A 45 -3.93 -13.78 -3.46
N TYR A 46 -3.46 -13.31 -4.63
CA TYR A 46 -2.96 -11.93 -4.78
C TYR A 46 -3.21 -11.36 -6.19
N LEU A 47 -3.72 -10.14 -6.23
CA LEU A 47 -3.93 -9.25 -7.38
C LEU A 47 -4.04 -9.92 -8.77
N LYS A 48 -5.27 -10.10 -9.23
CA LYS A 48 -5.59 -10.32 -10.65
C LYS A 48 -5.75 -8.94 -11.32
N PRO A 49 -4.87 -8.52 -12.25
CA PRO A 49 -5.22 -7.40 -13.11
C PRO A 49 -6.49 -7.77 -13.88
N TYR A 50 -7.43 -6.83 -13.95
CA TYR A 50 -8.70 -7.05 -14.66
C TYR A 50 -8.42 -7.56 -16.09
N LYS A 51 -8.95 -8.75 -16.41
CA LYS A 51 -8.81 -9.45 -17.71
C LYS A 51 -7.39 -9.94 -18.10
N LYS A 52 -6.44 -10.05 -17.17
CA LYS A 52 -5.14 -10.68 -17.44
C LYS A 52 -4.83 -11.75 -16.41
N TYR A 53 -4.73 -13.00 -16.86
CA TYR A 53 -4.15 -14.07 -16.06
C TYR A 53 -2.66 -13.77 -15.89
N ILE A 54 -2.23 -13.55 -14.65
CA ILE A 54 -0.80 -13.60 -14.29
C ILE A 54 -0.61 -14.96 -13.61
N HIS A 55 0.25 -15.78 -14.20
CA HIS A 55 0.70 -17.03 -13.58
C HIS A 55 1.71 -16.67 -12.48
N TYR A 56 1.36 -16.96 -11.24
CA TYR A 56 2.25 -16.73 -10.12
C TYR A 56 2.90 -18.04 -9.71
N ILE A 57 4.22 -18.03 -9.58
CA ILE A 57 4.98 -19.14 -9.05
C ILE A 57 5.43 -18.68 -7.66
N GLN A 58 4.74 -19.20 -6.64
CA GLN A 58 4.82 -18.76 -5.25
C GLN A 58 5.76 -19.67 -4.47
N ALA A 59 6.76 -19.09 -3.81
CA ALA A 59 7.57 -19.81 -2.84
C ALA A 59 6.76 -20.15 -1.58
N PHE A 60 6.99 -21.30 -0.95
CA PHE A 60 6.26 -21.63 0.30
C PHE A 60 6.62 -20.68 1.45
N GLU A 61 5.63 -20.40 2.30
CA GLU A 61 5.83 -19.73 3.60
C GLU A 61 6.80 -20.55 4.45
N MET A 62 7.83 -19.90 5.01
CA MET A 62 8.88 -20.55 5.80
C MET A 62 8.49 -20.68 7.27
N PRO A 63 9.10 -21.64 8.00
CA PRO A 63 9.02 -21.69 9.44
C PRO A 63 9.51 -20.38 10.07
N LYS A 64 8.86 -19.97 11.15
CA LYS A 64 9.13 -18.70 11.83
C LYS A 64 10.55 -18.63 12.43
N ASN A 65 11.19 -19.77 12.65
CA ASN A 65 12.51 -19.86 13.28
C ASN A 65 13.67 -19.91 12.27
N VAL A 66 13.39 -19.90 10.96
CA VAL A 66 14.45 -19.90 9.94
C VAL A 66 15.31 -18.64 10.09
N SER A 67 16.61 -18.85 10.33
CA SER A 67 17.62 -17.79 10.46
C SER A 67 18.72 -17.90 9.41
N ARG A 68 18.69 -18.96 8.58
CA ARG A 68 19.61 -19.16 7.47
C ARG A 68 18.92 -19.82 6.29
N ILE A 69 19.30 -19.40 5.09
CA ILE A 69 18.88 -20.00 3.83
C ILE A 69 20.11 -20.18 2.96
N SER A 70 20.49 -21.43 2.77
CA SER A 70 21.53 -21.80 1.80
C SER A 70 20.94 -22.06 0.41
N ALA A 71 19.62 -22.18 0.30
CA ALA A 71 18.92 -22.36 -0.96
C ALA A 71 19.05 -21.13 -1.88
N LEU A 72 19.33 -21.36 -3.15
CA LEU A 72 19.12 -20.35 -4.19
C LEU A 72 17.63 -20.16 -4.43
N LEU A 73 17.22 -18.93 -4.75
CA LEU A 73 15.86 -18.65 -5.20
C LEU A 73 15.64 -19.25 -6.61
N PRO A 74 14.71 -20.19 -6.81
CA PRO A 74 14.45 -20.76 -8.13
C PRO A 74 14.00 -19.68 -9.12
N ARG A 75 14.51 -19.72 -10.35
CA ARG A 75 14.35 -18.64 -11.36
C ARG A 75 12.90 -18.42 -11.79
N GLU A 76 12.09 -19.46 -11.66
CA GLU A 76 10.67 -19.47 -11.98
C GLU A 76 9.86 -18.68 -10.95
N VAL A 77 10.31 -18.64 -9.69
CA VAL A 77 9.60 -17.97 -8.60
C VAL A 77 9.47 -16.48 -8.90
N ASN A 78 8.23 -16.02 -8.95
CA ASN A 78 7.88 -14.63 -9.19
C ASN A 78 7.03 -14.02 -8.07
N SER A 79 6.71 -14.80 -7.03
CA SER A 79 6.07 -14.33 -5.80
C SER A 79 6.78 -14.89 -4.57
N LEU A 80 7.10 -13.98 -3.65
CA LEU A 80 7.62 -14.27 -2.31
C LEU A 80 6.59 -13.92 -1.23
N SER A 81 5.31 -13.82 -1.58
CA SER A 81 4.30 -13.39 -0.62
C SER A 81 4.30 -14.29 0.62
N LYS A 82 4.31 -13.68 1.81
CA LYS A 82 4.35 -14.34 3.13
C LYS A 82 5.58 -15.21 3.46
N VAL A 83 6.59 -15.30 2.59
CA VAL A 83 7.70 -16.26 2.78
C VAL A 83 8.36 -16.16 4.16
N PHE A 84 8.51 -14.97 4.75
CA PHE A 84 9.05 -14.76 6.11
C PHE A 84 8.06 -14.09 7.06
N SER A 85 6.76 -14.27 6.83
CA SER A 85 5.74 -13.72 7.72
C SER A 85 5.95 -14.25 9.14
N HIS A 86 5.93 -13.34 10.10
CA HIS A 86 6.14 -13.61 11.52
C HIS A 86 7.46 -14.31 11.86
N ASN A 87 8.50 -14.16 11.03
CA ASN A 87 9.83 -14.66 11.36
C ASN A 87 10.36 -14.03 12.66
N LEU A 88 11.00 -14.83 13.51
CA LEU A 88 11.43 -14.44 14.85
C LEU A 88 12.84 -13.85 14.90
N ASN A 89 13.62 -14.03 13.84
CA ASN A 89 15.04 -13.70 13.82
C ASN A 89 15.29 -12.26 13.34
N THR A 90 16.40 -11.69 13.79
CA THR A 90 16.89 -10.40 13.30
C THR A 90 17.48 -10.52 11.91
N ASN A 91 18.28 -11.57 11.69
CA ASN A 91 18.97 -11.87 10.45
C ASN A 91 18.46 -13.19 9.86
N ILE A 92 18.48 -13.28 8.53
CA ILE A 92 18.20 -14.51 7.79
C ILE A 92 19.35 -14.69 6.81
N ASP A 93 20.44 -15.30 7.26
CA ASP A 93 21.69 -15.40 6.49
C ASP A 93 21.45 -16.07 5.14
N GLY A 94 21.94 -15.47 4.06
CA GLY A 94 21.83 -15.99 2.70
C GLY A 94 20.73 -15.35 1.84
N ILE A 95 19.73 -14.68 2.44
CA ILE A 95 18.69 -13.98 1.65
C ILE A 95 19.26 -12.81 0.84
N GLU A 96 20.40 -12.25 1.28
CA GLU A 96 21.10 -11.19 0.56
C GLU A 96 21.63 -11.65 -0.82
N LYS A 97 21.74 -12.98 -1.02
CA LYS A 97 22.24 -13.60 -2.25
C LYS A 97 21.13 -13.94 -3.24
N TRP A 98 19.86 -13.78 -2.87
CA TRP A 98 18.73 -14.09 -3.75
C TRP A 98 18.63 -13.08 -4.89
N ASP A 99 18.53 -13.58 -6.13
CA ASP A 99 18.18 -12.77 -7.29
C ASP A 99 16.66 -12.57 -7.36
N VAL A 100 16.18 -11.46 -6.79
CA VAL A 100 14.77 -11.09 -6.81
C VAL A 100 14.34 -10.31 -8.06
N SER A 101 15.19 -10.21 -9.09
CA SER A 101 14.90 -9.42 -10.31
C SER A 101 13.70 -9.92 -11.12
N ARG A 102 13.20 -11.13 -10.81
CA ARG A 102 12.02 -11.77 -11.40
C ARG A 102 10.81 -11.83 -10.47
N VAL A 103 10.96 -11.36 -9.23
CA VAL A 103 9.89 -11.34 -8.23
C VAL A 103 9.05 -10.08 -8.42
N CYS A 104 7.77 -10.25 -8.75
CA CYS A 104 6.82 -9.15 -8.91
C CYS A 104 5.84 -9.00 -7.73
N GLN A 105 5.81 -9.95 -6.79
CA GLN A 105 4.99 -9.91 -5.59
C GLN A 105 5.80 -10.23 -4.32
N MET A 106 5.68 -9.37 -3.31
CA MET A 106 6.30 -9.54 -1.99
C MET A 106 5.32 -9.18 -0.86
N SER A 107 4.03 -9.38 -1.09
CA SER A 107 2.98 -9.04 -0.14
C SER A 107 3.17 -9.81 1.15
N PHE A 108 3.14 -9.11 2.29
CA PHE A 108 3.32 -9.69 3.61
C PHE A 108 4.67 -10.42 3.83
N LEU A 109 5.68 -10.20 2.97
CA LEU A 109 6.94 -10.97 3.02
C LEU A 109 7.56 -11.03 4.42
N PHE A 110 7.61 -9.92 5.14
CA PHE A 110 8.11 -9.80 6.50
C PHE A 110 7.04 -9.26 7.46
N GLU A 111 5.75 -9.45 7.15
CA GLU A 111 4.67 -9.00 8.04
C GLU A 111 4.82 -9.65 9.41
N GLY A 112 4.81 -8.86 10.48
CA GLY A 112 4.91 -9.35 11.85
C GLY A 112 6.28 -9.90 12.24
N ALA A 113 7.29 -9.82 11.38
CA ALA A 113 8.67 -10.19 11.69
C ALA A 113 9.33 -9.12 12.58
N LYS A 114 8.91 -9.06 13.85
CA LYS A 114 9.15 -7.92 14.74
C LYS A 114 10.62 -7.53 14.89
N ASN A 115 11.53 -8.50 14.81
CA ASN A 115 12.98 -8.34 14.99
C ASN A 115 13.74 -8.17 13.67
N PHE A 116 13.13 -8.48 12.53
CA PHE A 116 13.81 -8.55 11.25
C PHE A 116 14.47 -7.21 10.88
N ASN A 117 15.76 -7.27 10.57
CA ASN A 117 16.56 -6.14 10.15
C ASN A 117 17.81 -6.60 9.35
N HIS A 118 17.67 -7.64 8.51
CA HIS A 118 18.76 -8.15 7.66
C HIS A 118 18.96 -7.26 6.42
N ASP A 119 20.21 -7.01 6.00
CA ASP A 119 20.50 -6.17 4.82
C ASP A 119 19.94 -6.78 3.53
N ILE A 120 19.02 -6.05 2.90
CA ILE A 120 18.39 -6.36 1.61
C ILE A 120 18.57 -5.20 0.60
N SER A 121 19.53 -4.31 0.86
CA SER A 121 19.75 -3.09 0.07
C SER A 121 20.16 -3.36 -1.38
N ASN A 122 20.70 -4.55 -1.67
CA ASN A 122 21.15 -4.97 -2.99
C ASN A 122 20.06 -5.64 -3.84
N TRP A 123 18.85 -5.85 -3.31
CA TRP A 123 17.76 -6.46 -4.07
C TRP A 123 17.29 -5.58 -5.25
N ASN A 124 17.23 -6.19 -6.44
CA ASN A 124 16.71 -5.53 -7.64
C ASN A 124 15.18 -5.62 -7.69
N VAL A 125 14.51 -4.60 -7.16
CA VAL A 125 13.03 -4.53 -7.10
C VAL A 125 12.38 -3.82 -8.30
N LYS A 126 13.08 -3.68 -9.43
CA LYS A 126 12.58 -2.91 -10.60
C LYS A 126 11.20 -3.35 -11.08
N ILE A 127 10.93 -4.64 -11.05
CA ILE A 127 9.67 -5.21 -11.54
C ILE A 127 8.65 -5.47 -10.44
N LEU A 128 8.97 -5.18 -9.17
CA LEU A 128 8.08 -5.36 -8.04
C LEU A 128 6.80 -4.55 -8.29
N ARG A 129 5.65 -5.22 -8.24
CA ARG A 129 4.32 -4.62 -8.44
C ARG A 129 3.56 -4.49 -7.14
N ASP A 130 3.68 -5.50 -6.27
CA ASP A 130 2.96 -5.57 -5.00
C ASP A 130 3.91 -5.74 -3.82
N ALA A 131 3.88 -4.77 -2.91
CA ALA A 131 4.57 -4.76 -1.63
C ALA A 131 3.61 -4.50 -0.46
N ASN A 132 2.33 -4.84 -0.63
CA ASN A 132 1.31 -4.66 0.40
C ASN A 132 1.75 -5.33 1.71
N SER A 133 1.74 -4.58 2.80
CA SER A 133 2.13 -5.04 4.15
C SER A 133 3.51 -5.69 4.23
N MET A 134 4.43 -5.46 3.27
CA MET A 134 5.71 -6.16 3.18
C MET A 134 6.51 -6.14 4.50
N PHE A 135 6.54 -5.02 5.20
CA PHE A 135 7.20 -4.84 6.50
C PHE A 135 6.23 -4.41 7.60
N ALA A 136 4.93 -4.67 7.43
CA ALA A 136 3.94 -4.32 8.44
C ALA A 136 4.29 -5.03 9.77
N ASP A 137 4.23 -4.33 10.91
CA ASP A 137 4.63 -4.85 12.24
C ASP A 137 6.09 -5.31 12.39
N ALA A 138 6.95 -5.12 11.39
CA ALA A 138 8.39 -5.37 11.51
C ALA A 138 9.04 -4.26 12.34
N SER A 139 8.78 -4.27 13.64
CA SER A 139 8.99 -3.11 14.53
C SER A 139 10.43 -2.60 14.58
N LYS A 140 11.41 -3.47 14.37
CA LYS A 140 12.86 -3.16 14.37
C LYS A 140 13.44 -2.91 12.98
N PHE A 141 12.67 -3.07 11.92
CA PHE A 141 13.16 -2.91 10.55
C PHE A 141 13.57 -1.46 10.27
N ASN A 142 14.81 -1.27 9.83
CA ASN A 142 15.40 0.03 9.50
C ASN A 142 16.52 -0.07 8.45
N GLN A 143 16.42 -1.03 7.53
CA GLN A 143 17.45 -1.25 6.51
C GLN A 143 17.40 -0.22 5.39
N ASN A 144 18.56 0.17 4.88
CA ASN A 144 18.68 1.21 3.85
C ASN A 144 18.12 0.74 2.51
N LEU A 145 16.95 1.28 2.12
CA LEU A 145 16.29 0.99 0.85
C LEU A 145 16.48 2.10 -0.20
N GLY A 146 17.37 3.07 0.03
CA GLY A 146 17.55 4.21 -0.87
C GLY A 146 18.12 3.85 -2.24
N LYS A 147 18.76 2.68 -2.37
CA LYS A 147 19.23 2.13 -3.67
C LYS A 147 18.14 1.40 -4.45
N TRP A 148 17.02 1.07 -3.82
CA TRP A 148 15.93 0.41 -4.52
C TRP A 148 15.31 1.34 -5.57
N ASN A 149 14.92 0.75 -6.70
CA ASN A 149 14.21 1.45 -7.76
C ASN A 149 12.90 0.72 -8.07
N PRO A 150 11.85 0.88 -7.25
CA PRO A 150 10.58 0.15 -7.39
C PRO A 150 9.70 0.74 -8.51
N TYR A 151 10.24 0.87 -9.72
CA TYR A 151 9.62 1.59 -10.84
C TYR A 151 8.21 1.11 -11.19
N ASN A 152 7.96 -0.20 -11.09
CA ASN A 152 6.66 -0.83 -11.41
C ASN A 152 5.74 -0.98 -10.19
N LEU A 153 6.11 -0.46 -9.02
CA LEU A 153 5.33 -0.63 -7.80
C LEU A 153 3.99 0.07 -7.96
N ALA A 154 2.91 -0.70 -7.82
CA ALA A 154 1.54 -0.23 -7.92
C ALA A 154 0.84 -0.25 -6.55
N TYR A 155 1.13 -1.27 -5.75
CA TYR A 155 0.44 -1.56 -4.49
C TYR A 155 1.44 -1.47 -3.32
N ALA A 156 1.30 -0.44 -2.50
CA ALA A 156 2.19 -0.18 -1.34
C ALA A 156 1.41 0.00 -0.03
N ARG A 157 0.16 -0.52 0.02
CA ARG A 157 -0.71 -0.39 1.19
C ARG A 157 -0.02 -1.02 2.40
N LYS A 158 0.03 -0.29 3.51
CA LYS A 158 0.64 -0.76 4.78
C LYS A 158 2.10 -1.22 4.68
N MET A 159 2.84 -0.90 3.62
CA MET A 159 4.18 -1.47 3.37
C MET A 159 5.11 -1.35 4.58
N PHE A 160 5.07 -0.23 5.31
CA PHE A 160 5.85 0.03 6.53
C PHE A 160 4.97 0.30 7.76
N ALA A 161 3.71 -0.13 7.75
CA ALA A 161 2.80 0.13 8.87
C ALA A 161 3.35 -0.48 10.16
N ARG A 162 3.52 0.33 11.21
CA ARG A 162 4.07 -0.08 12.51
C ARG A 162 5.51 -0.60 12.47
N ALA A 163 6.26 -0.33 11.39
CA ALA A 163 7.72 -0.46 11.37
C ALA A 163 8.34 0.71 12.15
N LYS A 164 8.24 0.65 13.49
CA LYS A 164 8.45 1.79 14.39
C LYS A 164 9.83 2.45 14.25
N GLU A 165 10.86 1.64 14.02
CA GLU A 165 12.25 2.08 13.91
C GLU A 165 12.63 2.58 12.51
N PHE A 166 11.77 2.37 11.50
CA PHE A 166 12.09 2.68 10.12
C PHE A 166 12.24 4.19 9.90
N ASN A 167 13.43 4.62 9.47
CA ASN A 167 13.75 6.01 9.16
C ASN A 167 14.88 6.10 8.13
N GLN A 168 14.61 5.63 6.91
CA GLN A 168 15.57 5.63 5.82
C GLN A 168 15.16 6.59 4.71
N ASP A 169 16.15 7.08 3.96
CA ASP A 169 15.93 7.96 2.83
C ASP A 169 15.30 7.20 1.64
N LEU A 170 14.10 7.63 1.25
CA LEU A 170 13.35 7.09 0.11
C LEU A 170 13.18 8.11 -1.03
N SER A 171 13.92 9.23 -0.99
CA SER A 171 13.78 10.34 -1.94
C SER A 171 14.12 9.96 -3.39
N SER A 172 14.87 8.88 -3.59
CA SER A 172 15.25 8.35 -4.91
C SER A 172 14.20 7.47 -5.58
N TRP A 173 13.19 7.01 -4.83
CA TRP A 173 12.19 6.06 -5.32
C TRP A 173 11.36 6.64 -6.47
N LYS A 174 11.05 5.80 -7.45
CA LYS A 174 10.16 6.13 -8.57
C LYS A 174 8.75 5.64 -8.27
N THR A 175 7.85 6.56 -7.95
CA THR A 175 6.49 6.23 -7.48
C THR A 175 5.38 6.49 -8.50
N SER A 176 5.71 6.83 -9.75
CA SER A 176 4.74 7.23 -10.80
C SER A 176 3.75 6.13 -11.22
N HIS A 177 3.93 4.89 -10.74
CA HIS A 177 2.99 3.78 -10.95
C HIS A 177 2.18 3.42 -9.71
N VAL A 178 2.49 4.02 -8.55
CA VAL A 178 1.81 3.72 -7.29
C VAL A 178 0.42 4.36 -7.32
N TYR A 179 -0.62 3.55 -7.12
CA TYR A 179 -2.00 4.04 -7.11
C TYR A 179 -2.64 3.95 -5.71
N ASN A 180 -2.12 3.12 -4.81
CA ASN A 180 -2.61 2.98 -3.43
C ASN A 180 -1.46 3.09 -2.40
N MET A 181 -1.54 4.13 -1.56
CA MET A 181 -0.59 4.41 -0.47
C MET A 181 -1.27 4.34 0.91
N GLU A 182 -2.41 3.68 1.04
CA GLU A 182 -3.14 3.59 2.29
C GLU A 182 -2.26 3.04 3.41
N GLN A 183 -2.22 3.74 4.54
CA GLN A 183 -1.52 3.31 5.75
C GLN A 183 -0.03 2.97 5.54
N MET A 184 0.61 3.43 4.45
CA MET A 184 1.96 3.01 4.09
C MET A 184 2.97 3.20 5.23
N PHE A 185 2.83 4.27 6.01
CA PHE A 185 3.66 4.60 7.19
C PHE A 185 2.84 4.73 8.48
N ASP A 186 1.64 4.12 8.56
CA ASP A 186 0.77 4.17 9.75
C ASP A 186 1.49 3.58 10.97
N GLY A 187 1.86 4.42 11.94
CA GLY A 187 2.61 4.03 13.14
C GLY A 187 4.11 3.79 12.92
N ALA A 188 4.70 4.24 11.80
CA ALA A 188 6.15 4.28 11.62
C ALA A 188 6.73 5.46 12.42
N GLU A 189 6.83 5.29 13.75
CA GLU A 189 7.00 6.39 14.71
C GLU A 189 8.24 7.27 14.46
N LYS A 190 9.34 6.71 13.93
CA LYS A 190 10.60 7.42 13.64
C LYS A 190 10.73 7.95 12.22
N PHE A 191 9.84 7.59 11.30
CA PHE A 191 10.00 7.92 9.88
C PHE A 191 9.93 9.43 9.63
N ASN A 192 10.94 9.99 8.94
CA ASN A 192 11.02 11.42 8.63
C ASN A 192 11.79 11.73 7.32
N SER A 193 11.65 10.89 6.29
CA SER A 193 12.30 11.13 4.99
C SER A 193 11.67 12.31 4.25
N ASN A 194 12.48 13.08 3.50
CA ASN A 194 11.98 13.99 2.47
C ASN A 194 11.40 13.17 1.30
N LEU A 195 10.19 13.52 0.84
CA LEU A 195 9.46 12.81 -0.22
C LEU A 195 9.03 13.75 -1.35
N ASP A 196 9.67 14.92 -1.49
CA ASP A 196 9.37 15.95 -2.49
C ASP A 196 9.49 15.47 -3.94
N LYS A 197 10.31 14.46 -4.20
CA LYS A 197 10.56 13.83 -5.51
C LYS A 197 9.57 12.72 -5.86
N TRP A 198 8.68 12.32 -4.94
CA TRP A 198 7.68 11.31 -5.25
C TRP A 198 6.63 11.87 -6.21
N ASP A 199 6.38 11.13 -7.28
CA ASP A 199 5.25 11.37 -8.16
C ASP A 199 4.02 10.68 -7.57
N THR A 200 3.04 11.49 -7.16
CA THR A 200 1.77 11.04 -6.58
C THR A 200 0.58 11.22 -7.52
N SER A 201 0.82 11.62 -8.78
CA SER A 201 -0.23 11.99 -9.74
C SER A 201 -1.20 10.85 -10.04
N ARG A 202 -0.83 9.58 -9.81
CA ARG A 202 -1.71 8.41 -9.99
C ARG A 202 -2.33 7.87 -8.71
N VAL A 203 -2.02 8.44 -7.55
CA VAL A 203 -2.50 7.93 -6.26
C VAL A 203 -3.98 8.25 -6.08
N GLU A 204 -4.79 7.22 -5.83
CA GLU A 204 -6.23 7.34 -5.60
C GLU A 204 -6.59 7.39 -4.11
N SER A 205 -5.78 6.78 -3.25
CA SER A 205 -6.04 6.69 -1.80
C SER A 205 -4.77 6.90 -0.97
N MET A 206 -4.84 7.86 -0.05
CA MET A 206 -3.81 8.18 0.95
C MET A 206 -4.35 8.04 2.38
N LYS A 207 -5.45 7.29 2.56
CA LYS A 207 -6.09 7.10 3.85
C LYS A 207 -5.08 6.64 4.91
N SER A 208 -4.99 7.40 5.99
CA SER A 208 -4.13 7.12 7.15
C SER A 208 -2.65 6.90 6.82
N MET A 209 -2.14 7.43 5.69
CA MET A 209 -0.78 7.16 5.20
C MET A 209 0.30 7.42 6.24
N PHE A 210 0.20 8.50 7.03
CA PHE A 210 1.15 8.90 8.07
C PHE A 210 0.55 8.86 9.48
N LYS A 211 -0.64 8.28 9.65
CA LYS A 211 -1.30 8.23 10.96
C LYS A 211 -0.33 7.71 12.03
N LYS A 212 -0.20 8.40 13.17
CA LYS A 212 0.73 8.05 14.26
C LYS A 212 2.22 7.95 13.87
N ALA A 213 2.65 8.45 12.70
CA ALA A 213 4.06 8.60 12.36
C ALA A 213 4.65 9.83 13.08
N LYS A 214 4.81 9.73 14.40
CA LYS A 214 5.03 10.87 15.32
C LYS A 214 6.13 11.84 14.89
N SER A 215 7.22 11.34 14.32
CA SER A 215 8.39 12.14 13.91
C SER A 215 8.26 12.74 12.50
N PHE A 216 7.26 12.34 11.72
CA PHE A 216 7.16 12.72 10.32
C PHE A 216 6.89 14.21 10.17
N ASN A 217 7.82 14.90 9.49
CA ASN A 217 7.71 16.27 9.01
C ASN A 217 8.46 16.43 7.68
N GLY A 218 8.62 15.33 6.92
CA GLY A 218 9.23 15.33 5.60
C GLY A 218 8.45 16.20 4.61
N ASN A 219 9.15 16.80 3.64
CA ASN A 219 8.51 17.66 2.66
C ASN A 219 7.64 16.81 1.71
N VAL A 220 6.36 17.20 1.64
CA VAL A 220 5.32 16.64 0.74
C VAL A 220 4.58 17.75 -0.02
N THR A 221 5.07 18.98 0.06
CA THR A 221 4.39 20.18 -0.46
C THR A 221 4.25 20.19 -1.99
N THR A 222 5.06 19.38 -2.68
CA THR A 222 5.10 19.25 -4.15
C THR A 222 4.16 18.20 -4.71
N TRP A 223 3.52 17.40 -3.86
CA TRP A 223 2.66 16.29 -4.29
C TRP A 223 1.46 16.75 -5.12
N ASP A 224 1.22 16.05 -6.23
CA ASP A 224 -0.04 16.13 -6.97
C ASP A 224 -1.05 15.20 -6.31
N VAL A 225 -2.04 15.77 -5.64
CA VAL A 225 -3.12 15.04 -4.97
C VAL A 225 -4.46 15.18 -5.69
N SER A 226 -4.46 15.65 -6.94
CA SER A 226 -5.68 15.92 -7.71
C SER A 226 -6.48 14.67 -8.05
N ASN A 227 -5.87 13.48 -8.00
CA ASN A 227 -6.54 12.20 -8.20
C ASN A 227 -7.02 11.52 -6.91
N VAL A 228 -6.58 11.98 -5.74
CA VAL A 228 -6.89 11.34 -4.46
C VAL A 228 -8.36 11.52 -4.10
N THR A 229 -9.01 10.40 -3.75
CA THR A 229 -10.42 10.32 -3.38
C THR A 229 -10.65 10.24 -1.87
N THR A 230 -9.64 9.77 -1.12
CA THR A 230 -9.68 9.74 0.35
C THR A 230 -8.31 10.01 0.98
N MET A 231 -8.33 10.88 1.98
CA MET A 231 -7.23 11.27 2.86
C MET A 231 -7.66 11.16 4.34
N ASP A 232 -8.66 10.33 4.63
CA ASP A 232 -9.16 10.16 6.01
C ASP A 232 -8.01 9.82 6.96
N SER A 233 -7.88 10.59 8.03
CA SER A 233 -6.84 10.44 9.04
C SER A 233 -5.40 10.45 8.51
N MET A 234 -5.12 11.03 7.33
CA MET A 234 -3.81 10.99 6.66
C MET A 234 -2.64 11.37 7.60
N PHE A 235 -2.81 12.43 8.40
CA PHE A 235 -1.85 12.93 9.37
C PHE A 235 -2.37 12.84 10.82
N LYS A 236 -3.39 12.02 11.09
CA LYS A 236 -3.94 11.88 12.45
C LYS A 236 -2.85 11.42 13.44
N ASP A 237 -2.73 12.08 14.59
CA ASP A 237 -1.70 11.84 15.62
C ASP A 237 -0.25 11.93 15.11
N THR A 238 0.00 12.65 14.01
CA THR A 238 1.34 12.90 13.44
C THR A 238 1.94 14.14 14.09
N THR A 239 2.32 14.00 15.36
CA THR A 239 2.57 15.12 16.29
C THR A 239 3.58 16.16 15.79
N SER A 240 4.56 15.80 14.96
CA SER A 240 5.58 16.72 14.45
C SER A 240 5.21 17.44 13.15
N PHE A 241 4.16 16.98 12.44
CA PHE A 241 3.88 17.38 11.07
C PHE A 241 3.34 18.82 10.97
N ASN A 242 4.03 19.66 10.19
CA ASN A 242 3.76 21.10 10.12
C ASN A 242 4.08 21.74 8.75
N GLN A 243 4.03 20.96 7.66
CA GLN A 243 4.30 21.45 6.31
C GLN A 243 3.17 22.35 5.79
N ASP A 244 3.47 23.26 4.86
CA ASP A 244 2.46 24.08 4.20
C ASP A 244 1.84 23.34 3.01
N LEU A 245 0.60 22.89 3.16
CA LEU A 245 -0.18 22.15 2.16
C LEU A 245 -1.21 23.04 1.44
N SER A 246 -1.18 24.37 1.64
CA SER A 246 -2.16 25.30 1.08
C SER A 246 -2.21 25.29 -0.45
N LYS A 247 -1.14 24.83 -1.10
CA LYS A 247 -1.00 24.70 -2.56
C LYS A 247 -1.56 23.40 -3.13
N TRP A 248 -1.91 22.43 -2.29
CA TRP A 248 -2.49 21.17 -2.76
C TRP A 248 -3.84 21.40 -3.43
N LYS A 249 -4.00 20.87 -4.65
CA LYS A 249 -5.25 20.86 -5.38
C LYS A 249 -6.00 19.56 -5.10
N VAL A 250 -7.01 19.63 -4.24
CA VAL A 250 -7.81 18.47 -3.83
C VAL A 250 -9.09 18.34 -4.66
N LYS A 251 -9.62 17.12 -4.81
CA LYS A 251 -10.96 16.90 -5.38
C LYS A 251 -12.04 17.51 -4.50
N ASP A 252 -13.10 18.02 -5.14
CA ASP A 252 -14.25 18.61 -4.45
C ASP A 252 -14.92 17.66 -3.44
N ASN A 253 -14.95 16.36 -3.76
CA ASN A 253 -15.59 15.31 -2.95
C ASN A 253 -14.58 14.41 -2.22
N VAL A 254 -13.34 14.88 -2.02
CA VAL A 254 -12.32 14.09 -1.30
C VAL A 254 -12.79 13.84 0.14
N SER A 255 -12.77 12.58 0.58
CA SER A 255 -13.01 12.26 1.98
C SER A 255 -11.78 12.64 2.82
N HIS A 256 -11.96 13.42 3.89
CA HIS A 256 -10.87 13.98 4.69
C HIS A 256 -11.19 13.97 6.20
N LYS A 257 -11.93 12.97 6.67
CA LYS A 257 -12.34 12.85 8.08
C LYS A 257 -11.11 12.74 8.98
N GLU A 258 -11.06 13.57 10.02
CA GLU A 258 -9.93 13.65 10.97
C GLU A 258 -8.56 13.80 10.27
N PHE A 259 -8.49 14.46 9.10
CA PHE A 259 -7.31 14.58 8.23
C PHE A 259 -5.99 14.79 9.00
N ALA A 260 -5.99 15.74 9.94
CA ALA A 260 -4.81 16.14 10.70
C ALA A 260 -5.04 16.16 12.22
N LYS A 261 -6.08 15.50 12.73
CA LYS A 261 -6.44 15.54 14.16
C LYS A 261 -5.27 15.06 15.04
N GLY A 262 -4.89 15.81 16.07
CA GLY A 262 -3.77 15.50 16.95
C GLY A 262 -2.37 15.76 16.36
N SER A 263 -2.28 16.45 15.21
CA SER A 263 -0.99 16.86 14.61
C SER A 263 -0.73 18.35 14.82
N LYS A 264 0.52 18.78 14.62
CA LYS A 264 0.90 20.20 14.79
C LYS A 264 0.24 21.14 13.78
N ILE A 265 -0.15 20.65 12.60
CA ILE A 265 -0.86 21.43 11.58
C ILE A 265 -2.38 21.57 11.84
N GLU A 266 -2.97 20.81 12.77
CA GLU A 266 -4.44 20.70 12.97
C GLU A 266 -5.16 22.06 12.99
N ASN A 267 -4.59 23.05 13.67
CA ASN A 267 -5.17 24.37 13.87
C ASN A 267 -4.53 25.47 12.99
N GLN A 268 -3.73 25.11 11.98
CA GLN A 268 -3.07 26.06 11.06
C GLN A 268 -3.82 26.10 9.72
N MET A 269 -4.99 26.75 9.73
CA MET A 269 -5.94 26.77 8.60
C MET A 269 -5.34 27.38 7.32
N ASP A 270 -4.38 28.29 7.46
CA ASP A 270 -3.63 28.90 6.35
C ASP A 270 -2.71 27.91 5.62
N LYS A 271 -2.31 26.82 6.28
CA LYS A 271 -1.45 25.76 5.74
C LYS A 271 -2.20 24.52 5.29
N LEU A 272 -3.49 24.39 5.60
CA LEU A 272 -4.27 23.22 5.20
C LEU A 272 -4.75 23.32 3.74
N PRO A 273 -5.00 22.18 3.06
CA PRO A 273 -5.64 22.20 1.76
C PRO A 273 -7.05 22.80 1.84
N LYS A 274 -7.49 23.45 0.77
CA LYS A 274 -8.85 24.00 0.67
C LYS A 274 -9.86 22.89 0.39
N PHE A 275 -10.33 22.21 1.43
CA PHE A 275 -11.40 21.22 1.32
C PHE A 275 -12.74 21.90 1.03
N LYS A 276 -13.52 21.35 0.08
CA LYS A 276 -14.93 21.73 -0.06
C LYS A 276 -15.76 20.89 0.89
N ASN A 277 -16.62 21.54 1.65
CA ASN A 277 -17.56 20.83 2.52
C ASN A 277 -18.65 20.20 1.64
N PRO A 278 -18.97 18.91 1.80
CA PRO A 278 -20.08 18.27 1.07
C PRO A 278 -21.46 18.92 1.35
N GLU A 279 -21.58 19.71 2.44
CA GLU A 279 -22.85 20.25 2.95
C GLU A 279 -23.02 21.77 2.81
N THR A 280 -22.26 22.43 1.94
CA THR A 280 -22.62 23.80 1.52
C THR A 280 -23.30 23.75 0.16
N PRO A 281 -24.64 23.58 0.07
CA PRO A 281 -25.33 23.99 -1.14
C PRO A 281 -25.05 25.48 -1.31
N ALA A 282 -24.61 25.86 -2.51
CA ALA A 282 -24.48 27.25 -2.90
C ALA A 282 -25.79 27.95 -2.52
N ARG A 283 -25.76 28.82 -1.51
CA ARG A 283 -26.89 29.66 -1.16
C ARG A 283 -27.10 30.59 -2.34
N SER A 284 -27.96 30.17 -3.27
CA SER A 284 -28.46 31.03 -4.32
C SER A 284 -29.21 32.17 -3.64
N VAL A 285 -28.55 33.30 -3.48
CA VAL A 285 -29.23 34.55 -3.15
C VAL A 285 -30.00 34.95 -4.40
N LYS A 286 -31.21 34.41 -4.56
CA LYS A 286 -32.20 34.98 -5.47
C LYS A 286 -32.77 36.22 -4.79
N PRO A 287 -32.76 37.40 -5.43
CA PRO A 287 -33.41 38.58 -4.88
C PRO A 287 -34.93 38.32 -4.79
N SER A 288 -35.48 38.61 -3.62
CA SER A 288 -36.90 38.53 -3.30
C SER A 288 -37.73 39.47 -4.17
N LYS A 289 -38.76 38.96 -4.84
CA LYS A 289 -39.81 39.76 -5.46
C LYS A 289 -41.16 39.46 -4.77
N PRO A 290 -42.02 40.45 -4.48
CA PRO A 290 -43.19 40.25 -3.64
C PRO A 290 -44.30 39.45 -4.33
N ALA A 291 -45.06 38.72 -3.54
CA ALA A 291 -46.21 37.92 -3.94
C ALA A 291 -47.42 38.80 -4.30
N THR A 292 -48.10 38.49 -5.40
CA THR A 292 -49.53 38.75 -5.58
C THR A 292 -50.16 37.81 -6.62
N ALA A 293 -51.25 37.18 -6.17
CA ALA A 293 -52.50 36.88 -6.88
C ALA A 293 -52.60 35.69 -7.87
N ALA A 294 -53.38 34.70 -7.39
CA ALA A 294 -54.59 34.12 -7.98
C ALA A 294 -54.50 33.31 -9.30
N MET A 295 -54.82 32.01 -9.18
CA MET A 295 -55.27 31.13 -10.25
C MET A 295 -56.59 31.62 -10.88
N PRO A 296 -56.80 31.31 -12.16
CA PRO A 296 -58.09 30.73 -12.54
C PRO A 296 -57.98 29.46 -13.40
N SER A 297 -59.05 28.68 -13.28
CA SER A 297 -59.39 27.39 -13.85
C SER A 297 -59.45 27.32 -15.39
N THR A 298 -59.19 26.12 -15.88
CA THR A 298 -59.33 25.63 -17.26
C THR A 298 -60.70 25.83 -17.89
N PRO A 299 -60.76 25.92 -19.22
CA PRO A 299 -61.77 25.17 -19.97
C PRO A 299 -61.19 24.46 -21.23
N THR A 300 -61.77 23.31 -21.55
CA THR A 300 -61.75 22.62 -22.86
C THR A 300 -63.20 22.40 -23.28
N PRO A 301 -63.57 21.99 -24.51
CA PRO A 301 -62.83 21.94 -25.79
C PRO A 301 -63.67 22.44 -27.01
N SER A 302 -63.09 22.52 -28.22
CA SER A 302 -63.87 22.31 -29.46
C SER A 302 -63.00 21.94 -30.68
N LYS A 303 -63.49 20.95 -31.44
CA LYS A 303 -63.09 20.54 -32.81
C LYS A 303 -63.98 21.32 -33.80
N PRO A 304 -63.61 21.55 -35.09
CA PRO A 304 -63.91 20.57 -36.14
C PRO A 304 -62.90 20.50 -37.32
N ALA A 305 -63.14 19.52 -38.19
CA ALA A 305 -62.39 19.04 -39.38
C ALA A 305 -62.64 19.93 -40.64
N PRO A 306 -62.40 19.50 -41.92
CA PRO A 306 -61.64 18.38 -42.50
C PRO A 306 -60.71 18.81 -43.68
N ALA A 307 -59.91 17.89 -44.24
CA ALA A 307 -59.32 18.06 -45.57
C ALA A 307 -59.34 16.74 -46.37
N LYS A 308 -60.08 16.76 -47.48
CA LYS A 308 -60.01 15.91 -48.70
C LYS A 308 -60.28 16.88 -49.87
N PRO A 309 -59.97 16.58 -51.14
CA PRO A 309 -59.49 15.31 -51.73
C PRO A 309 -58.29 15.46 -52.69
N VAL A 310 -57.70 14.34 -53.12
CA VAL A 310 -57.17 14.20 -54.48
C VAL A 310 -57.69 12.88 -55.05
N MET A 311 -58.47 13.01 -56.12
CA MET A 311 -58.96 11.96 -57.02
C MET A 311 -57.86 11.55 -58.01
N LYS A 312 -57.93 10.29 -58.47
CA LYS A 312 -57.99 10.05 -59.91
C LYS A 312 -59.47 9.87 -60.27
#